data_AF-A0A2V7HRK5-F1
#
_entry.id   AF-A0A2V7HRK5-F1
#
_cell.length_a   1.000
_cell.length_b   1.000
_cell.length_c   1.000
_cell.angle_alpha   90.00
_cell.angle_beta   90.00
_cell.angle_gamma   90.00
#
_symmetry.space_group_name_H-M   'P 1'
#
loop_
_entity.id
_entity.type
_entity.pdbx_description
1 polymer ?
#
loop_
_entity_poly.entity_id
_entity_poly.type
_entity_poly.pdbx_seq_one_letter_code
_entity_poly.pdbx_strand_id
1 'polypeptide(L)'
;MVAWAATLAAFWLVPQVSRAGASVLIEDIGLQSHVPGTPEPVRLRVRVTNPAPTAQALEVVAAVGPDLETPAVRYRAATSLGPGESRIIDLPILAGVGDKVEVTALDPAGRLLGQTGRELRESRGALVGILCVDEAVCRAAQSRISFSGSDEDRVAKRRSITFEFVRQAPHQWWGWQPARAVVLAAPPADLAPAQREALELFARHGGLLVLVEEAMRDREFLRAYGAGLPGSARVLGRGRLHRAPSVSSAAFD
;
A
#
# COMPACT_ATOMS: atom_id res chain seq x y z
N MET A 1 36.75 -72.76 22.47
CA MET A 1 36.75 -71.34 22.89
C MET A 1 36.67 -70.49 21.64
N VAL A 2 35.49 -69.93 21.35
CA VAL A 2 35.22 -69.12 20.15
C VAL A 2 35.04 -67.68 20.62
N ALA A 3 35.92 -66.78 20.20
CA ALA A 3 35.83 -65.35 20.49
C ALA A 3 35.15 -64.64 19.30
N TRP A 4 34.00 -64.04 19.57
CA TRP A 4 33.29 -63.15 18.66
C TRP A 4 33.94 -61.77 18.70
N ALA A 5 34.37 -61.26 17.54
CA ALA A 5 34.77 -59.87 17.37
C ALA A 5 33.56 -59.06 16.90
N ALA A 6 33.10 -58.14 17.75
CA ALA A 6 31.99 -57.24 17.45
C ALA A 6 32.48 -55.93 16.84
N THR A 7 31.73 -55.53 15.83
CA THR A 7 31.84 -54.41 14.88
C THR A 7 31.77 -53.03 15.55
N LEU A 8 32.57 -52.06 15.08
CA LEU A 8 32.33 -50.63 15.30
C LEU A 8 32.24 -49.93 13.93
N ALA A 9 31.01 -49.78 13.44
CA ALA A 9 30.69 -48.91 12.32
C ALA A 9 30.51 -47.48 12.85
N ALA A 10 31.46 -46.61 12.54
CA ALA A 10 31.36 -45.18 12.82
C ALA A 10 30.37 -44.54 11.84
N PHE A 11 29.12 -44.35 12.28
CA PHE A 11 28.15 -43.49 11.60
C PHE A 11 28.61 -42.04 11.74
N TRP A 12 29.16 -41.49 10.64
CA TRP A 12 29.34 -40.04 10.51
C TRP A 12 27.95 -39.39 10.39
N LEU A 13 27.47 -38.85 11.51
CA LEU A 13 26.36 -37.90 11.53
C LEU A 13 26.82 -36.62 10.81
N VAL A 14 26.58 -36.54 9.50
CA VAL A 14 26.67 -35.28 8.77
C VAL A 14 25.56 -34.39 9.31
N PRO A 15 25.85 -33.23 9.92
CA PRO A 15 24.81 -32.30 10.32
C PRO A 15 24.11 -31.83 9.04
N GLN A 16 22.85 -32.22 8.88
CA GLN A 16 21.97 -31.57 7.92
C GLN A 16 21.80 -30.13 8.37
N VAL A 17 22.62 -29.23 7.84
CA VAL A 17 22.35 -27.80 7.89
C VAL A 17 21.10 -27.60 7.03
N SER A 18 19.93 -27.67 7.67
CA SER A 18 18.68 -27.19 7.10
C SER A 18 18.93 -25.75 6.68
N ARG A 19 19.12 -25.53 5.38
CA ARG A 19 19.32 -24.22 4.79
C ARG A 19 18.03 -23.46 5.06
N ALA A 20 18.04 -22.60 6.08
CA ALA A 20 16.86 -21.86 6.48
C ALA A 20 16.41 -20.99 5.30
N GLY A 21 15.26 -21.35 4.71
CA GLY A 21 14.67 -20.60 3.60
C GLY A 21 14.27 -19.21 4.06
N ALA A 22 14.36 -18.22 3.18
CA ALA A 22 13.87 -16.88 3.44
C ALA A 22 12.36 -16.91 3.75
N SER A 23 11.91 -16.14 4.74
CA SER A 23 10.47 -15.98 4.96
C SER A 23 9.95 -14.77 4.20
N VAL A 24 8.76 -14.92 3.63
CA VAL A 24 8.07 -13.88 2.84
C VAL A 24 6.67 -13.72 3.40
N LEU A 25 6.26 -12.48 3.67
CA LEU A 25 4.95 -12.15 4.20
C LEU A 25 4.38 -10.95 3.45
N ILE A 26 3.16 -11.07 2.95
CA ILE A 26 2.39 -9.93 2.45
C ILE A 26 1.89 -9.16 3.67
N GLU A 27 2.37 -7.93 3.85
CA GLU A 27 1.89 -7.05 4.91
C GLU A 27 0.62 -6.31 4.52
N ASP A 28 0.54 -5.84 3.28
CA ASP A 28 -0.56 -5.02 2.79
C ASP A 28 -0.68 -5.08 1.27
N ILE A 29 -1.89 -4.93 0.76
CA ILE A 29 -2.20 -4.79 -0.67
C ILE A 29 -3.14 -3.60 -0.82
N GLY A 30 -2.77 -2.63 -1.66
CA GLY A 30 -3.49 -1.36 -1.79
C GLY A 30 -3.28 -0.45 -0.58
N LEU A 31 -4.40 0.00 0.00
CA LEU A 31 -4.47 0.78 1.23
C LEU A 31 -5.23 0.01 2.28
N GLN A 32 -4.54 -0.51 3.30
CA GLN A 32 -5.17 -1.28 4.38
C GLN A 32 -6.03 -2.43 3.85
N SER A 33 -5.50 -3.18 2.88
CA SER A 33 -6.20 -4.25 2.16
C SER A 33 -7.39 -3.82 1.28
N HIS A 34 -7.59 -2.52 1.04
CA HIS A 34 -8.58 -2.05 0.06
C HIS A 34 -8.07 -2.26 -1.37
N VAL A 35 -8.83 -3.01 -2.17
CA VAL A 35 -8.54 -3.35 -3.56
C VAL A 35 -9.69 -2.87 -4.46
N PRO A 36 -9.39 -2.28 -5.64
CA PRO A 36 -10.41 -1.81 -6.57
C PRO A 36 -11.19 -2.97 -7.21
N GLY A 37 -12.45 -2.72 -7.57
CA GLY A 37 -13.32 -3.72 -8.19
C GLY A 37 -12.82 -4.20 -9.56
N THR A 38 -12.13 -3.34 -10.31
CA THR A 38 -11.48 -3.65 -11.58
C THR A 38 -9.96 -3.62 -11.44
N PRO A 39 -9.19 -4.34 -12.29
CA PRO A 39 -7.74 -4.30 -12.22
C PRO A 39 -7.17 -2.88 -12.40
N GLU A 40 -6.54 -2.35 -11.36
CA GLU A 40 -5.85 -1.05 -11.37
C GLU A 40 -4.47 -1.17 -10.69
N PRO A 41 -3.54 -0.23 -10.95
CA PRO A 41 -2.26 -0.23 -10.27
C PRO A 41 -2.45 -0.02 -8.75
N VAL A 42 -2.05 -1.02 -7.97
CA VAL A 42 -2.06 -1.01 -6.50
C VAL A 42 -0.68 -1.35 -5.95
N ARG A 43 -0.39 -0.87 -4.73
CA ARG A 43 0.84 -1.19 -4.02
C ARG A 43 0.74 -2.52 -3.31
N LEU A 44 1.69 -3.41 -3.55
CA LEU A 44 1.90 -4.63 -2.77
C LEU A 44 3.08 -4.41 -1.81
N ARG A 45 2.84 -4.49 -0.50
CA ARG A 45 3.89 -4.41 0.53
C ARG A 45 4.26 -5.80 1.03
N VAL A 46 5.52 -6.17 0.84
CA VAL A 46 6.05 -7.48 1.23
C VAL A 46 7.18 -7.30 2.24
N ARG A 47 7.11 -8.01 3.36
CA ARG A 47 8.24 -8.21 4.27
C ARG A 47 8.97 -9.48 3.86
N VAL A 48 10.26 -9.35 3.64
CA VAL A 48 11.16 -10.48 3.39
C VAL A 48 12.20 -10.54 4.49
N THR A 49 12.43 -11.72 5.06
CA THR A 49 13.40 -11.94 6.13
C THR A 49 14.37 -13.04 5.76
N ASN A 50 15.66 -12.80 5.97
CA ASN A 50 16.70 -13.80 5.86
C ASN A 50 17.00 -14.39 7.24
N PRO A 51 16.53 -15.61 7.56
CA PRO A 51 16.85 -16.25 8.84
C PRO A 51 18.24 -16.91 8.87
N ALA A 52 18.95 -16.97 7.73
CA ALA A 52 20.24 -17.64 7.67
C ALA A 52 21.35 -16.81 8.34
N PRO A 53 22.42 -17.48 8.84
CA PRO A 53 23.56 -16.80 9.43
C PRO A 53 24.48 -16.12 8.40
N THR A 54 24.15 -16.22 7.11
CA THR A 54 24.90 -15.62 6.00
C THR A 54 23.99 -14.74 5.15
N ALA A 55 24.59 -13.77 4.46
CA ALA A 55 23.85 -12.92 3.52
C ALA A 55 23.23 -13.75 2.38
N GLN A 56 22.03 -13.34 1.95
CA GLN A 56 21.29 -13.97 0.87
C GLN A 56 20.89 -12.93 -0.18
N ALA A 57 21.26 -13.17 -1.43
CA ALA A 57 20.69 -12.48 -2.58
C ALA A 57 19.35 -13.15 -2.94
N LEU A 58 18.31 -12.35 -3.15
CA LEU A 58 16.93 -12.80 -3.33
C LEU A 58 16.30 -12.06 -4.52
N GLU A 59 15.50 -12.79 -5.29
CA GLU A 59 14.54 -12.21 -6.23
C GLU A 59 13.13 -12.43 -5.68
N VAL A 60 12.41 -11.33 -5.43
CA VAL A 60 11.00 -11.37 -5.02
C VAL A 60 10.14 -11.27 -6.27
N VAL A 61 9.27 -12.26 -6.48
CA VAL A 61 8.37 -12.33 -7.62
C VAL A 61 6.94 -12.37 -7.13
N ALA A 62 6.14 -11.36 -7.52
CA ALA A 62 4.71 -11.33 -7.30
C ALA A 62 3.98 -11.73 -8.60
N ALA A 63 3.24 -12.83 -8.57
CA ALA A 63 2.34 -13.26 -9.63
C ALA A 63 0.91 -12.84 -9.30
N VAL A 64 0.23 -12.23 -10.27
CA VAL A 64 -1.14 -11.68 -10.10
C VAL A 64 -2.04 -12.12 -11.24
N GLY A 65 -3.23 -12.61 -10.91
CA GLY A 65 -4.29 -12.95 -11.87
C GLY A 65 -5.43 -13.76 -11.25
N PRO A 66 -6.56 -13.94 -11.96
CA PRO A 66 -7.72 -14.70 -11.45
C PRO A 66 -7.41 -16.19 -11.29
N ASP A 67 -6.51 -16.68 -12.15
CA ASP A 67 -5.86 -17.97 -12.07
C ASP A 67 -4.34 -17.74 -12.18
N LEU A 68 -3.57 -18.41 -11.33
CA LEU A 68 -2.11 -18.27 -11.33
C LEU A 68 -1.43 -19.28 -12.26
N GLU A 69 -2.16 -20.29 -12.72
CA GLU A 69 -1.66 -21.31 -13.64
C GLU A 69 -1.71 -20.85 -15.11
N THR A 70 -2.55 -19.86 -15.42
CA THR A 70 -2.76 -19.29 -16.77
C THR A 70 -2.66 -17.77 -16.74
N PRO A 71 -2.07 -17.14 -17.78
CA PRO A 71 -0.93 -16.25 -17.62
C PRO A 71 -1.13 -15.15 -16.57
N ALA A 72 -0.56 -15.37 -15.38
CA ALA A 72 -0.41 -14.37 -14.35
C ALA A 72 0.63 -13.32 -14.75
N VAL A 73 0.34 -12.04 -14.48
CA VAL A 73 1.30 -10.96 -14.64
C VAL A 73 2.31 -11.05 -13.51
N ARG A 74 3.60 -11.00 -13.84
CA ARG A 74 4.69 -11.14 -12.86
C ARG A 74 5.45 -9.84 -12.67
N TYR A 75 5.59 -9.44 -11.42
CA TYR A 75 6.35 -8.27 -10.97
C TYR A 75 7.56 -8.75 -10.18
N ARG A 76 8.72 -8.13 -10.38
CA ARG A 76 10.00 -8.61 -9.85
C ARG A 76 10.77 -7.50 -9.15
N ALA A 77 11.40 -7.82 -8.02
CA ALA A 77 12.38 -6.97 -7.36
C ALA A 77 13.55 -7.81 -6.84
N ALA A 78 14.78 -7.39 -7.17
CA ALA A 78 15.99 -7.99 -6.61
C ALA A 78 16.40 -7.27 -5.32
N THR A 79 16.86 -8.03 -4.33
CA THR A 79 17.37 -7.49 -3.06
C THR A 79 18.49 -8.38 -2.52
N SER A 80 19.30 -7.83 -1.62
CA SER A 80 20.25 -8.60 -0.82
C SER A 80 20.02 -8.29 0.65
N LEU A 81 19.90 -9.33 1.47
CA LEU A 81 19.65 -9.25 2.91
C LEU A 81 20.84 -9.84 3.67
N GLY A 82 21.32 -9.11 4.67
CA GLY A 82 22.30 -9.60 5.63
C GLY A 82 21.75 -10.72 6.53
N PRO A 83 22.59 -11.33 7.37
CA PRO A 83 22.16 -12.34 8.34
C PRO A 83 21.09 -11.79 9.30
N GLY A 84 19.96 -12.47 9.43
CA GLY A 84 18.86 -12.06 10.31
C GLY A 84 18.11 -10.79 9.88
N GLU A 85 18.44 -10.21 8.72
CA GLU A 85 17.84 -8.95 8.26
C GLU A 85 16.42 -9.17 7.74
N SER A 86 15.51 -8.26 8.11
CA SER A 86 14.20 -8.11 7.48
C SER A 86 14.13 -6.80 6.70
N ARG A 87 13.53 -6.82 5.50
CA ARG A 87 13.31 -5.64 4.67
C ARG A 87 11.88 -5.60 4.12
N ILE A 88 11.35 -4.39 4.00
CA ILE A 88 10.09 -4.12 3.31
C ILE A 88 10.38 -3.78 1.85
N ILE A 89 9.64 -4.40 0.95
CA ILE A 89 9.69 -4.16 -0.50
C ILE A 89 8.28 -3.80 -0.95
N ASP A 90 8.14 -2.64 -1.59
CA ASP A 90 6.90 -2.20 -2.21
C ASP A 90 6.97 -2.48 -3.73
N LEU A 91 6.01 -3.21 -4.27
CA LEU A 91 5.88 -3.55 -5.70
C LEU A 91 4.60 -2.92 -6.27
N PRO A 92 4.66 -2.26 -7.45
CA PRO A 92 3.45 -1.79 -8.14
C PRO A 92 2.86 -2.95 -8.94
N ILE A 93 1.72 -3.50 -8.48
CA ILE A 93 1.02 -4.59 -9.17
C ILE A 93 -0.27 -4.07 -9.81
N LEU A 94 -0.70 -4.67 -10.92
CA LEU A 94 -2.03 -4.44 -11.49
C LEU A 94 -2.95 -5.52 -10.93
N ALA A 95 -3.91 -5.13 -10.08
CA ALA A 95 -4.77 -6.10 -9.41
C ALA A 95 -6.17 -5.54 -9.14
N GLY A 96 -7.17 -6.42 -9.15
CA GLY A 96 -8.55 -6.12 -8.82
C GLY A 96 -9.20 -7.23 -7.99
N VAL A 97 -10.46 -7.02 -7.64
CA VAL A 97 -11.28 -8.04 -6.95
C VAL A 97 -11.38 -9.31 -7.80
N GLY A 98 -11.20 -10.46 -7.15
CA GLY A 98 -11.21 -11.77 -7.80
C GLY A 98 -9.83 -12.24 -8.27
N ASP A 99 -8.83 -11.36 -8.28
CA ASP A 99 -7.45 -11.78 -8.53
C ASP A 99 -6.86 -12.51 -7.32
N LYS A 100 -5.91 -13.40 -7.58
CA LYS A 100 -5.01 -13.99 -6.60
C LYS A 100 -3.65 -13.31 -6.74
N VAL A 101 -3.01 -13.08 -5.60
CA VAL A 101 -1.64 -12.58 -5.52
C VAL A 101 -0.81 -13.63 -4.82
N GLU A 102 0.23 -14.11 -5.48
CA GLU A 102 1.22 -14.99 -4.90
C GLU A 102 2.58 -14.33 -4.96
N VAL A 103 3.29 -14.34 -3.83
CA VAL A 103 4.64 -13.78 -3.72
C VAL A 103 5.59 -14.91 -3.36
N THR A 104 6.63 -15.04 -4.16
CA THR A 104 7.73 -15.99 -3.95
C THR A 104 9.04 -15.25 -3.76
N ALA A 105 9.92 -15.77 -2.92
CA ALA A 105 11.33 -15.39 -2.89
C ALA A 105 12.16 -16.51 -3.49
N LEU A 106 12.96 -16.18 -4.49
CA LEU A 106 13.84 -17.09 -5.20
C LEU A 106 15.30 -16.75 -4.90
N ASP A 107 16.18 -17.75 -4.85
CA ASP A 107 17.63 -17.52 -4.87
C ASP A 107 18.12 -17.25 -6.31
N PRO A 108 19.40 -16.86 -6.51
CA PRO A 108 19.93 -16.58 -7.85
C PRO A 108 19.94 -17.78 -8.80
N ALA A 109 19.79 -19.01 -8.28
CA ALA A 109 19.65 -20.22 -9.09
C ALA A 109 18.18 -20.52 -9.44
N GLY A 110 17.24 -19.65 -9.05
CA GLY A 110 15.81 -19.80 -9.29
C GLY A 110 15.12 -20.75 -8.31
N ARG A 111 15.78 -21.17 -7.23
CA ARG A 111 15.17 -22.07 -6.24
C ARG A 111 14.30 -21.29 -5.27
N LEU A 112 13.12 -21.83 -4.99
CA LEU A 112 12.18 -21.27 -4.03
C LEU A 112 12.76 -21.31 -2.61
N LEU A 113 12.77 -20.15 -1.96
CA LEU A 113 13.18 -19.97 -0.57
C LEU A 113 12.00 -19.73 0.36
N GLY A 114 10.93 -19.10 -0.14
CA GLY A 114 9.70 -18.83 0.60
C GLY A 114 8.56 -18.40 -0.31
N GLN A 115 7.33 -18.62 0.14
CA GLN A 115 6.11 -18.34 -0.62
C GLN A 115 4.99 -17.91 0.32
N THR A 116 4.17 -16.98 -0.14
CA THR A 116 2.94 -16.56 0.53
C THR A 116 1.93 -16.12 -0.53
N GLY A 117 0.64 -16.22 -0.26
CA GLY A 117 -0.38 -15.85 -1.23
C GLY A 117 -1.66 -15.40 -0.56
N ARG A 118 -2.45 -14.61 -1.29
CA ARG A 118 -3.72 -14.06 -0.85
C ARG A 118 -4.66 -13.88 -2.03
N GLU A 119 -5.92 -14.25 -1.83
CA GLU A 119 -7.00 -13.91 -2.75
C GLU A 119 -7.52 -12.50 -2.43
N LEU A 120 -7.72 -11.69 -3.48
CA LEU A 120 -8.22 -10.33 -3.37
C LEU A 120 -9.75 -10.35 -3.36
N ARG A 121 -10.31 -9.97 -2.20
CA ARG A 121 -11.75 -9.94 -1.98
C ARG A 121 -12.28 -8.53 -2.11
N GLU A 122 -13.56 -8.44 -2.44
CA GLU A 122 -14.25 -7.17 -2.60
C GLU A 122 -14.15 -6.33 -1.34
N SER A 123 -13.63 -5.12 -1.51
CA SER A 123 -13.66 -4.07 -0.51
C SER A 123 -14.88 -3.20 -0.79
N ARG A 124 -15.77 -3.03 0.18
CA ARG A 124 -17.01 -2.26 -0.04
C ARG A 124 -16.71 -0.76 -0.11
N GLY A 125 -17.37 -0.08 -1.04
CA GLY A 125 -17.42 1.38 -1.15
C GLY A 125 -16.19 2.02 -1.78
N ALA A 126 -16.34 3.25 -2.26
CA ALA A 126 -15.26 4.11 -2.70
C ALA A 126 -14.40 4.53 -1.50
N LEU A 127 -13.09 4.34 -1.64
CA LEU A 127 -12.14 4.68 -0.60
C LEU A 127 -11.83 6.18 -0.56
N VAL A 128 -11.89 6.76 0.64
CA VAL A 128 -11.45 8.13 0.93
C VAL A 128 -10.31 8.06 1.95
N GLY A 129 -9.11 8.39 1.50
CA GLY A 129 -7.94 8.50 2.38
C GLY A 129 -7.92 9.85 3.09
N ILE A 130 -7.71 9.87 4.41
CA ILE A 130 -7.58 11.11 5.18
C ILE A 130 -6.19 11.12 5.82
N LEU A 131 -5.39 12.12 5.47
CA LEU A 131 -4.04 12.35 5.97
C LEU A 131 -4.08 13.53 6.95
N CYS A 132 -3.88 13.28 8.25
CA CYS A 132 -3.87 14.32 9.27
C CYS A 132 -2.69 14.18 10.22
N VAL A 133 -2.29 15.31 10.80
CA VAL A 133 -1.35 15.35 11.94
C VAL A 133 -1.99 14.92 13.26
N ASP A 134 -3.30 15.14 13.41
CA ASP A 134 -4.05 14.87 14.63
C ASP A 134 -5.28 13.99 14.32
N GLU A 135 -5.51 12.99 15.17
CA GLU A 135 -6.67 12.11 15.08
C GLU A 135 -8.00 12.86 15.23
N ALA A 136 -8.04 13.92 16.04
CA ALA A 136 -9.22 14.76 16.20
C ALA A 136 -9.62 15.45 14.89
N VAL A 137 -8.64 15.93 14.12
CA VAL A 137 -8.87 16.56 12.80
C VAL A 137 -9.36 15.53 11.79
N CYS A 138 -8.79 14.32 11.80
CA CYS A 138 -9.22 13.22 10.94
C CYS A 138 -10.65 12.77 11.23
N ARG A 139 -11.02 12.63 12.51
CA ARG A 139 -12.39 12.31 12.93
C ARG A 139 -13.37 13.43 12.57
N ALA A 140 -12.97 14.71 12.72
CA ALA A 140 -13.80 15.85 12.33
C ALA A 140 -14.05 15.87 10.81
N ALA A 141 -13.00 15.68 9.99
CA ALA A 141 -13.10 15.58 8.54
C ALA A 141 -14.03 14.43 8.11
N GLN A 142 -13.81 13.22 8.64
CA GLN A 142 -14.67 12.07 8.36
C GLN A 142 -16.13 12.34 8.74
N SER A 143 -16.37 12.88 9.94
CA SER A 143 -17.71 13.21 10.42
C SER A 143 -18.39 14.19 9.47
N ARG A 144 -17.72 15.28 9.12
CA ARG A 144 -18.29 16.28 8.21
C ARG A 144 -18.66 15.69 6.86
N ILE A 145 -17.78 14.92 6.22
CA ILE A 145 -18.08 14.28 4.92
C ILE A 145 -19.27 13.33 5.06
N SER A 146 -19.32 12.55 6.14
CA SER A 146 -20.38 11.56 6.39
C SER A 146 -21.75 12.18 6.64
N PHE A 147 -21.80 13.40 7.18
CA PHE A 147 -23.02 14.10 7.58
C PHE A 147 -23.39 15.30 6.68
N SER A 148 -22.59 15.65 5.67
CA SER A 148 -22.95 16.69 4.70
C SER A 148 -24.00 16.20 3.69
N GLY A 149 -24.81 17.13 3.17
CA GLY A 149 -25.90 16.84 2.21
C GLY A 149 -27.26 16.53 2.87
N SER A 150 -28.21 16.06 2.04
CA SER A 150 -29.54 15.63 2.50
C SER A 150 -29.48 14.30 3.28
N ASP A 151 -30.60 13.87 3.87
CA ASP A 151 -30.66 12.56 4.54
C ASP A 151 -30.45 11.40 3.56
N GLU A 152 -30.95 11.53 2.33
CA GLU A 152 -30.68 10.58 1.25
C GLU A 152 -29.19 10.52 0.91
N ASP A 153 -28.51 11.67 0.80
CA ASP A 153 -27.07 11.72 0.55
C ASP A 153 -26.27 11.04 1.67
N ARG A 154 -26.64 11.29 2.93
CA ARG A 154 -25.99 10.67 4.10
C ARG A 154 -26.14 9.16 4.08
N VAL A 155 -27.33 8.65 3.76
CA VAL A 155 -27.56 7.21 3.62
C VAL A 155 -26.77 6.63 2.46
N ALA A 156 -26.70 7.31 1.32
CA ALA A 156 -25.90 6.89 0.17
C ALA A 156 -24.40 6.84 0.51
N LYS A 157 -23.85 7.87 1.15
CA LYS A 157 -22.45 7.93 1.59
C LYS A 157 -22.10 6.80 2.54
N ARG A 158 -22.93 6.53 3.55
CA ARG A 158 -22.71 5.41 4.50
C ARG A 158 -22.65 4.03 3.85
N ARG A 159 -23.34 3.84 2.72
CA ARG A 159 -23.35 2.56 1.99
C ARG A 159 -22.22 2.45 0.97
N SER A 160 -21.67 3.58 0.51
CA SER A 160 -20.82 3.65 -0.67
C SER A 160 -19.45 4.26 -0.44
N ILE A 161 -19.11 4.72 0.77
CA ILE A 161 -17.82 5.31 1.09
C ILE A 161 -17.20 4.59 2.28
N THR A 162 -15.91 4.30 2.16
CA THR A 162 -15.06 3.80 3.24
C THR A 162 -13.96 4.81 3.51
N PHE A 163 -13.74 5.15 4.77
CA PHE A 163 -12.72 6.12 5.18
C PHE A 163 -11.52 5.40 5.77
N GLU A 164 -10.32 5.82 5.37
CA GLU A 164 -9.08 5.30 5.93
C GLU A 164 -8.16 6.42 6.40
N PHE A 165 -7.73 6.32 7.66
CA PHE A 165 -6.76 7.26 8.24
C PHE A 165 -5.35 6.82 7.90
N VAL A 166 -4.67 7.62 7.07
CA VAL A 166 -3.32 7.33 6.62
C VAL A 166 -2.34 8.07 7.53
N ARG A 167 -1.76 7.35 8.50
CA ARG A 167 -0.83 7.94 9.48
C ARG A 167 0.59 8.12 8.96
N GLN A 168 1.02 7.23 8.06
CA GLN A 168 2.34 7.29 7.41
C GLN A 168 2.14 6.98 5.93
N ALA A 169 2.09 8.00 5.08
CA ALA A 169 2.02 7.81 3.63
C ALA A 169 3.39 7.31 3.12
N PRO A 170 3.52 6.13 2.49
CA PRO A 170 4.78 5.76 1.85
C PRO A 170 5.15 6.76 0.73
N HIS A 171 6.46 6.91 0.48
CA HIS A 171 7.04 8.00 -0.33
C HIS A 171 6.44 8.18 -1.73
N GLN A 172 5.95 7.12 -2.38
CA GLN A 172 5.44 7.18 -3.75
C GLN A 172 3.99 6.69 -3.87
N TRP A 173 3.34 6.41 -2.74
CA TRP A 173 2.22 5.48 -2.72
C TRP A 173 0.94 6.02 -3.36
N TRP A 174 0.68 7.34 -3.28
CA TRP A 174 -0.55 7.96 -3.76
C TRP A 174 -0.73 7.89 -5.28
N GLY A 175 0.36 7.72 -6.05
CA GLY A 175 0.27 7.52 -7.50
C GLY A 175 -0.42 6.21 -7.91
N TRP A 176 -0.59 5.27 -6.96
CA TRP A 176 -1.02 3.89 -7.20
C TRP A 176 -2.07 3.43 -6.17
N GLN A 177 -2.91 4.33 -5.66
CA GLN A 177 -3.96 3.95 -4.72
C GLN A 177 -5.33 3.98 -5.36
N PRO A 178 -6.21 3.01 -5.04
CA PRO A 178 -7.61 3.01 -5.49
C PRO A 178 -8.46 4.06 -4.76
N ALA A 179 -7.84 4.93 -3.95
CA ALA A 179 -8.52 6.01 -3.27
C ALA A 179 -9.18 6.93 -4.31
N ARG A 180 -10.49 7.13 -4.21
CA ARG A 180 -11.21 8.06 -5.07
C ARG A 180 -10.93 9.51 -4.67
N ALA A 181 -10.72 9.73 -3.38
CA ALA A 181 -10.37 11.03 -2.84
C ALA A 181 -9.32 10.93 -1.73
N VAL A 182 -8.52 11.99 -1.60
CA VAL A 182 -7.55 12.18 -0.52
C VAL A 182 -7.81 13.53 0.13
N VAL A 183 -8.00 13.53 1.45
CA VAL A 183 -8.14 14.73 2.25
C VAL A 183 -6.81 14.98 2.95
N LEU A 184 -6.14 16.08 2.61
CA LEU A 184 -4.92 16.54 3.26
C LEU A 184 -5.27 17.57 4.34
N ALA A 185 -5.17 17.15 5.60
CA ALA A 185 -5.33 17.97 6.80
C ALA A 185 -4.06 17.90 7.67
N ALA A 186 -2.91 18.04 7.02
CA ALA A 186 -1.58 18.03 7.62
C ALA A 186 -0.69 19.08 6.92
N PRO A 187 0.27 19.70 7.61
CA PRO A 187 1.23 20.58 6.98
C PRO A 187 2.05 19.87 5.89
N PRO A 188 2.08 20.38 4.65
CA PRO A 188 2.91 19.82 3.58
C PRO A 188 4.41 19.78 3.91
N ALA A 189 4.86 20.64 4.84
CA ALA A 189 6.22 20.66 5.35
C ALA A 189 6.57 19.37 6.14
N ASP A 190 5.59 18.72 6.76
CA ASP A 190 5.76 17.47 7.50
C ASP A 190 5.84 16.25 6.56
N LEU A 191 5.56 16.46 5.27
CA LEU A 191 5.68 15.45 4.24
C LEU A 191 7.08 15.46 3.61
N ALA A 192 7.59 14.29 3.27
CA ALA A 192 8.77 14.17 2.43
C ALA A 192 8.49 14.73 1.01
N PRO A 193 9.51 15.24 0.28
CA PRO A 193 9.34 15.73 -1.09
C PRO A 193 8.60 14.76 -2.01
N ALA A 194 8.98 13.48 -1.99
CA ALA A 194 8.33 12.44 -2.78
C ALA A 194 6.83 12.25 -2.44
N GLN A 195 6.44 12.41 -1.17
CA GLN A 195 5.04 12.28 -0.76
C GLN A 195 4.20 13.46 -1.30
N ARG A 196 4.76 14.68 -1.29
CA ARG A 196 4.13 15.86 -1.88
C ARG A 196 3.94 15.69 -3.39
N GLU A 197 4.97 15.23 -4.09
CA GLU A 197 4.90 14.92 -5.52
C GLU A 197 3.86 13.84 -5.81
N ALA A 198 3.79 12.78 -4.99
CA ALA A 198 2.79 11.72 -5.15
C ALA A 198 1.35 12.23 -4.98
N LEU A 199 1.09 13.17 -4.07
CA LEU A 199 -0.23 13.80 -3.90
C LEU A 199 -0.61 14.66 -5.11
N GLU A 200 0.33 15.41 -5.67
CA GLU A 200 0.10 16.14 -6.91
C GLU A 200 -0.21 15.19 -8.07
N LEU A 201 0.60 14.14 -8.23
CA LEU A 201 0.41 13.13 -9.27
C LEU A 201 -0.94 12.42 -9.13
N PHE A 202 -1.35 12.05 -7.91
CA PHE A 202 -2.66 11.48 -7.63
C PHE A 202 -3.79 12.34 -8.20
N ALA A 203 -3.79 13.63 -7.87
CA ALA A 203 -4.81 14.55 -8.37
C ALA A 203 -4.72 14.72 -9.89
N ARG A 204 -3.51 14.82 -10.46
CA ARG A 204 -3.31 14.93 -11.92
C ARG A 204 -3.81 13.71 -12.70
N HIS A 205 -3.81 12.52 -12.11
CA HIS A 205 -4.19 11.27 -12.77
C HIS A 205 -5.67 10.88 -12.62
N GLY A 206 -6.50 11.72 -11.99
CA GLY A 206 -7.95 11.47 -11.88
C GLY A 206 -8.49 11.51 -10.46
N GLY A 207 -7.62 11.56 -9.45
CA GLY A 207 -8.01 11.64 -8.05
C GLY A 207 -8.63 12.99 -7.66
N LEU A 208 -9.44 12.97 -6.59
CA LEU A 208 -9.91 14.18 -5.92
C LEU A 208 -9.03 14.48 -4.71
N LEU A 209 -8.21 15.53 -4.78
CA LEU A 209 -7.41 16.00 -3.65
C LEU A 209 -8.13 17.17 -2.96
N VAL A 210 -8.42 17.04 -1.68
CA VAL A 210 -9.02 18.08 -0.83
C VAL A 210 -7.98 18.60 0.13
N LEU A 211 -7.71 19.90 0.09
CA LEU A 211 -6.77 20.62 0.93
C LEU A 211 -7.54 21.35 2.04
N VAL A 212 -7.26 21.03 3.30
CA VAL A 212 -7.83 21.73 4.46
C VAL A 212 -6.85 22.83 4.89
N GLU A 213 -7.09 24.06 4.42
CA GLU A 213 -6.10 25.15 4.48
C GLU A 213 -5.72 25.53 5.92
N GLU A 214 -6.68 25.57 6.85
CA GLU A 214 -6.44 25.80 8.28
C GLU A 214 -5.48 24.77 8.89
N ALA A 215 -5.63 23.49 8.52
CA ALA A 215 -4.82 22.40 9.06
C ALA A 215 -3.43 22.33 8.39
N MET A 216 -3.34 22.70 7.11
CA MET A 216 -2.08 22.70 6.37
C MET A 216 -1.11 23.79 6.83
N ARG A 217 -1.61 24.93 7.31
CA ARG A 217 -0.78 26.11 7.68
C ARG A 217 0.20 26.54 6.57
N ASP A 218 -0.13 26.20 5.33
CA ASP A 218 0.68 26.45 4.14
C ASP A 218 -0.25 26.74 2.96
N ARG A 219 -0.15 27.95 2.40
CA ARG A 219 -0.94 28.39 1.24
C ARG A 219 -0.20 28.18 -0.09
N GLU A 220 1.07 27.85 -0.04
CA GLU A 220 1.95 27.74 -1.21
C GLU A 220 1.88 26.36 -1.86
N PHE A 221 1.61 25.30 -1.09
CA PHE A 221 1.42 23.97 -1.65
C PHE A 221 0.34 23.96 -2.72
N LEU A 222 0.72 23.57 -3.95
CA LEU A 222 -0.14 23.58 -5.14
C LEU A 222 -0.79 24.95 -5.45
N ARG A 223 -0.18 26.06 -5.03
CA ARG A 223 -0.70 27.43 -5.28
C ARG A 223 -0.77 27.76 -6.75
N ALA A 224 0.16 27.23 -7.56
CA ALA A 224 0.16 27.37 -9.01
C ALA A 224 -1.16 26.90 -9.65
N TYR A 225 -1.90 26.01 -8.97
CA TYR A 225 -3.19 25.48 -9.40
C TYR A 225 -4.40 26.16 -8.72
N GLY A 226 -4.15 27.22 -7.94
CA GLY A 226 -5.14 27.93 -7.11
C GLY A 226 -5.81 29.14 -7.77
N ALA A 227 -5.52 29.46 -9.02
CA ALA A 227 -6.17 30.59 -9.71
C ALA A 227 -7.64 30.26 -10.04
N GLY A 228 -8.59 30.91 -9.34
CA GLY A 228 -10.02 30.87 -9.64
C GLY A 228 -10.91 31.22 -8.43
N LEU A 229 -12.24 31.28 -8.66
CA LEU A 229 -13.28 31.49 -7.64
C LEU A 229 -13.13 30.58 -6.38
N PRO A 230 -13.29 31.12 -5.16
CA PRO A 230 -13.28 30.34 -3.93
C PRO A 230 -14.38 29.28 -3.87
N GLY A 231 -14.10 28.12 -3.27
CA GLY A 231 -15.12 27.10 -2.94
C GLY A 231 -15.54 26.15 -4.07
N SER A 232 -14.96 26.24 -5.27
CA SER A 232 -15.22 25.29 -6.36
C SER A 232 -14.01 24.39 -6.64
N ALA A 233 -14.24 23.09 -6.81
CA ALA A 233 -13.22 22.14 -7.24
C ALA A 233 -12.60 22.57 -8.58
N ARG A 234 -11.27 22.61 -8.62
CA ARG A 234 -10.48 22.99 -9.79
C ARG A 234 -10.03 21.75 -10.53
N VAL A 235 -10.03 21.80 -11.86
CA VAL A 235 -9.48 20.72 -12.67
C VAL A 235 -7.96 20.74 -12.54
N LEU A 236 -7.37 19.59 -12.23
CA LEU A 236 -5.93 19.39 -12.17
C LEU A 236 -5.61 18.14 -12.98
N GLY A 237 -5.11 18.31 -14.21
CA GLY A 237 -4.95 17.19 -15.14
C GLY A 237 -6.30 16.51 -15.43
N ARG A 238 -6.40 15.21 -15.13
CA ARG A 238 -7.64 14.43 -15.25
C ARG A 238 -8.52 14.46 -13.99
N GLY A 239 -7.96 14.89 -12.85
CA GLY A 239 -8.67 14.89 -11.57
C GLY A 239 -9.01 16.29 -11.11
N ARG A 240 -9.18 16.44 -9.79
CA ARG A 240 -9.69 17.67 -9.18
C ARG A 240 -8.93 18.03 -7.91
N LEU A 241 -8.71 19.33 -7.73
CA LEU A 241 -8.17 19.93 -6.52
C LEU A 241 -9.25 20.78 -5.86
N HIS A 242 -9.55 20.52 -4.60
CA HIS A 242 -10.49 21.30 -3.81
C HIS A 242 -9.80 21.94 -2.62
N ARG A 243 -10.07 23.22 -2.37
CA ARG A 243 -9.51 23.95 -1.23
C ARG A 243 -10.64 24.32 -0.29
N ALA A 244 -10.63 23.74 0.89
CA ALA A 244 -11.57 24.04 1.95
C ALA A 244 -10.85 24.87 3.02
N PRO A 245 -11.38 26.05 3.40
CA PRO A 245 -10.79 26.87 4.45
C PRO A 245 -10.58 26.10 5.76
N SER A 246 -11.56 25.27 6.12
CA SER A 246 -11.56 24.43 7.32
C SER A 246 -12.43 23.19 7.09
N VAL A 247 -12.31 22.19 7.97
CA VAL A 247 -13.22 21.03 8.01
C VAL A 247 -14.66 21.39 8.36
N SER A 248 -14.92 22.60 8.88
CA SER A 248 -16.26 23.09 9.23
C SER A 248 -16.90 23.95 8.13
N SER A 249 -16.14 24.31 7.09
CA SER A 249 -16.62 25.19 6.03
C SER A 249 -17.64 24.50 5.13
N ALA A 250 -18.59 25.27 4.58
CA ALA A 250 -19.53 24.79 3.56
C ALA A 250 -18.83 24.32 2.27
N ALA A 251 -17.61 24.82 2.02
CA ALA A 251 -16.79 24.32 0.93
C ALA A 251 -16.39 22.85 1.15
N PHE A 252 -16.38 22.31 2.37
CA PHE A 252 -15.96 20.94 2.62
C PHE A 252 -17.05 19.88 2.37
N ASP A 253 -18.28 20.31 2.07
CA ASP A 253 -19.46 19.45 1.92
C ASP A 253 -19.52 18.68 0.60
#